data_AF-A0A8S3BM66-F1
#
_entry.id   AF-A0A8S3BM66-F1
#
_cell.length_a   1.000
_cell.length_b   1.000
_cell.length_c   1.000
_cell.angle_alpha   90.00
_cell.angle_beta   90.00
_cell.angle_gamma   90.00
#
_symmetry.space_group_name_H-M   'P 1'
#
loop_
_entity.id
_entity.type
_entity.pdbx_description
1 polymer ?
#
loop_
_entity_poly.entity_id
_entity_poly.type
_entity_poly.pdbx_seq_one_letter_code
_entity_poly.pdbx_strand_id
1 'polypeptide(L)'
;NEYIDDIVYNNGTLALIMKASSNNAVIFDLQSSKTLDRLWIFPMDINKSWFQQTIRCCSLKYDEWLVIEGNTSRLFHILTN
;
A
#
# COMPACT_ATOMS: atom_id res chain seq x y z
N ASN A 1 0.59 4.95 -17.12
CA ASN A 1 1.86 4.91 -16.36
C ASN A 1 1.55 4.55 -14.92
N GLU A 2 2.38 3.71 -14.34
CA GLU A 2 2.34 3.34 -12.93
C GLU A 2 3.47 4.08 -12.21
N TYR A 3 3.23 4.48 -10.96
CA TYR A 3 4.24 5.13 -10.13
C TYR A 3 4.08 4.69 -8.68
N ILE A 4 5.19 4.73 -7.96
CA ILE A 4 5.21 4.47 -6.52
C ILE A 4 4.83 5.77 -5.81
N ASP A 5 3.82 5.69 -4.97
CA ASP A 5 3.27 6.80 -4.17
C ASP A 5 3.87 6.82 -2.76
N ASP A 6 4.10 5.64 -2.17
CA ASP A 6 4.69 5.49 -0.84
C ASP A 6 5.51 4.19 -0.73
N ILE A 7 6.54 4.22 0.12
CA ILE A 7 7.42 3.08 0.42
C ILE A 7 7.74 3.07 1.91
N VAL A 8 7.46 1.95 2.58
CA VAL A 8 7.79 1.77 3.99
C VAL A 8 8.51 0.44 4.20
N TYR A 9 9.65 0.50 4.90
CA TYR A 9 10.42 -0.67 5.30
C TYR A 9 10.10 -1.06 6.74
N ASN A 10 9.93 -2.36 6.99
CA ASN A 10 9.81 -2.92 8.33
C ASN A 10 10.30 -4.36 8.39
N ASN A 11 11.20 -4.65 9.34
CA ASN A 11 11.60 -6.01 9.72
C ASN A 11 11.84 -6.99 8.55
N GLY A 12 12.55 -6.55 7.50
CA GLY A 12 12.86 -7.40 6.34
C GLY A 12 11.77 -7.43 5.24
N THR A 13 10.74 -6.59 5.36
CA THR A 13 9.70 -6.42 4.35
C THR A 13 9.62 -4.97 3.86
N LEU A 14 9.18 -4.79 2.62
CA LEU A 14 8.96 -3.51 1.95
C LEU A 14 7.49 -3.44 1.54
N ALA A 15 6.75 -2.51 2.12
CA ALA A 15 5.40 -2.17 1.69
C ALA A 15 5.47 -1.04 0.65
N LEU A 16 4.83 -1.27 -0.49
CA LEU A 16 4.77 -0.34 -1.61
C LEU A 16 3.32 0.03 -1.88
N ILE A 17 3.03 1.32 -1.99
CA ILE A 17 1.78 1.82 -2.54
C ILE A 17 2.06 2.27 -3.96
N MET A 18 1.47 1.58 -4.94
CA MET A 18 1.58 1.89 -6.35
C MET A 18 0.25 2.41 -6.88
N LYS A 19 0.31 3.48 -7.66
CA LYS A 19 -0.84 4.11 -8.31
C LYS A 19 -0.70 4.01 -9.81
N ALA A 20 -1.80 3.66 -10.47
CA ALA A 20 -1.89 3.72 -11.92
C ALA A 20 -2.66 4.97 -12.35
N SER A 21 -2.06 5.76 -13.24
CA SER A 21 -2.65 7.01 -13.73
C SER A 21 -3.97 6.80 -14.48
N SER A 22 -4.13 5.64 -15.11
CA SER A 22 -5.19 5.33 -16.06
C SER A 22 -6.48 4.81 -15.44
N ASN A 23 -6.44 4.02 -14.36
CA ASN A 23 -7.56 3.15 -13.98
C ASN A 23 -8.02 3.20 -12.51
N ASN A 24 -7.69 4.25 -11.75
CA ASN A 24 -8.15 4.45 -10.35
C ASN A 24 -7.75 3.32 -9.39
N ALA A 25 -6.89 2.41 -9.85
CA ALA A 25 -6.43 1.28 -9.09
C ALA A 25 -5.22 1.71 -8.27
N VAL A 26 -5.26 1.35 -7.00
CA VAL A 26 -4.07 1.36 -6.15
C VAL A 26 -3.74 -0.05 -5.79
N ILE A 27 -2.45 -0.34 -5.83
CA ILE A 27 -1.93 -1.64 -5.49
C ILE A 27 -1.09 -1.44 -4.24
N PHE A 28 -1.46 -2.15 -3.18
CA PHE A 28 -0.56 -2.37 -2.07
C PHE A 28 0.21 -3.66 -2.32
N ASP A 29 1.53 -3.56 -2.44
CA ASP A 29 2.43 -4.68 -2.73
C ASP A 29 3.39 -4.83 -1.55
N LEU A 30 3.41 -6.02 -0.94
CA LEU A 30 4.33 -6.35 0.13
C LEU A 30 5.41 -7.27 -0.44
N GLN A 31 6.66 -6.85 -0.32
CA GLN A 31 7.81 -7.57 -0.85
C GLN A 31 8.81 -7.91 0.25
N SER A 32 9.57 -8.99 0.04
CA SER A 32 10.78 -9.27 0.80
C SER A 32 11.79 -8.16 0.52
N SER A 33 12.33 -7.50 1.55
CA SER A 33 13.31 -6.43 1.35
C SER A 33 14.65 -6.95 0.83
N LYS A 34 14.92 -8.25 1.00
CA LYS A 34 16.20 -8.87 0.66
C LYS A 34 16.21 -9.37 -0.79
N THR A 35 15.11 -9.98 -1.22
CA THR A 35 15.01 -10.61 -2.54
C THR A 35 14.14 -9.83 -3.51
N LEU A 36 13.35 -8.87 -3.00
CA LEU A 36 12.28 -8.18 -3.73
C LEU A 36 11.18 -9.11 -4.25
N ASP A 37 11.16 -10.36 -3.75
CA ASP A 37 10.07 -11.28 -4.05
C ASP A 37 8.78 -10.73 -3.45
N ARG A 38 7.72 -10.73 -4.26
CA ARG A 38 6.39 -10.37 -3.81
C ARG A 38 5.87 -11.42 -2.84
N LEU A 39 5.62 -10.98 -1.60
CA LEU A 39 5.01 -11.78 -0.54
C LEU A 39 3.49 -11.75 -0.67
N TRP A 40 2.92 -10.57 -0.96
CA TRP A 40 1.48 -10.40 -1.11
C TRP A 40 1.12 -9.15 -1.92
N ILE A 41 -0.08 -9.13 -2.49
CA ILE A 41 -0.62 -8.01 -3.25
C ILE A 41 -2.11 -7.81 -2.96
N PHE A 42 -2.51 -6.55 -2.85
CA PHE A 42 -3.89 -6.15 -2.65
C PHE A 42 -4.29 -4.99 -3.55
N PRO A 43 -5.14 -5.25 -4.55
CA PRO A 43 -5.75 -4.19 -5.33
C PRO A 43 -6.85 -3.50 -4.52
N MET A 44 -6.83 -2.18 -4.55
CA MET A 44 -7.84 -1.30 -3.96
C MET A 44 -8.43 -0.42 -5.06
N ASP A 45 -9.76 -0.46 -5.17
CA ASP A 45 -10.50 0.49 -5.99
C ASP A 45 -10.72 1.76 -5.19
N ILE A 46 -10.19 2.88 -5.70
CA ILE A 46 -10.33 4.18 -5.03
C ILE A 46 -11.16 5.12 -5.89
N ASN A 47 -12.10 5.81 -5.26
CA ASN A 47 -12.93 6.78 -5.96
C ASN A 47 -12.09 8.05 -6.28
N LYS A 48 -12.02 8.44 -7.56
CA LYS A 48 -11.20 9.57 -8.05
C LYS A 48 -11.82 10.91 -7.60
N SER A 49 -11.43 11.38 -6.43
CA SER A 49 -11.40 12.82 -6.15
C SER A 49 -10.03 13.33 -6.59
N TRP A 50 -9.99 14.21 -7.59
CA TRP A 50 -8.78 14.66 -8.31
C TRP A 50 -7.76 15.44 -7.46
N PHE A 51 -8.03 15.68 -6.18
CA PHE A 51 -7.09 16.34 -5.28
C PHE A 51 -6.69 15.38 -4.16
N GLN A 52 -5.42 14.96 -4.21
CA GLN A 52 -4.66 14.41 -3.09
C GLN A 52 -5.31 13.19 -2.39
N GLN A 53 -5.47 12.08 -3.13
CA GLN A 53 -5.62 10.77 -2.47
C GLN A 53 -4.36 10.49 -1.66
N THR A 54 -4.40 10.84 -0.38
CA THR A 54 -3.31 10.53 0.54
C THR A 54 -3.55 9.11 1.03
N ILE A 55 -2.74 8.19 0.53
CA ILE A 55 -2.68 6.83 1.06
C ILE A 55 -1.40 6.77 1.85
N ARG A 56 -1.52 6.39 3.12
CA ARG A 56 -0.37 6.18 3.98
C ARG A 56 -0.39 4.73 4.41
N CYS A 57 0.78 4.13 4.44
CA CYS A 57 0.97 2.89 5.17
C CYS A 57 1.94 3.10 6.32
N CYS A 58 1.77 2.31 7.37
CA CYS A 58 2.76 2.18 8.42
C CYS A 58 2.79 0.74 8.90
N SER A 59 3.97 0.33 9.34
CA SER A 59 4.11 -0.92 10.07
C SER A 59 3.66 -0.76 11.51
N LEU A 60 3.07 -1.83 12.03
CA LEU A 60 2.78 -2.02 13.43
C LEU A 60 3.73 -3.08 14.02
N LYS A 61 3.53 -3.45 15.28
CA LYS A 61 4.25 -4.57 15.89
C LYS A 61 3.82 -5.89 15.24
N TYR A 62 4.68 -6.91 15.34
CA TYR A 62 4.37 -8.28 14.88
C TYR A 62 4.07 -8.38 13.38
N ASP A 63 4.84 -7.66 12.56
CA ASP A 63 4.77 -7.67 11.09
C ASP A 63 3.40 -7.25 10.50
N GLU A 64 2.53 -6.66 11.31
CA GLU A 64 1.24 -6.12 10.90
C GLU A 64 1.39 -4.78 10.16
N TRP A 65 0.41 -4.47 9.32
CA TRP A 65 0.39 -3.23 8.54
C TRP A 65 -0.95 -2.51 8.65
N LEU A 66 -0.88 -1.19 8.75
CA LEU A 66 -2.04 -0.31 8.70
C LEU A 66 -1.97 0.53 7.44
N VAL A 67 -3.03 0.53 6.63
CA VAL A 67 -3.15 1.36 5.43
C VAL A 67 -4.36 2.27 5.59
N ILE A 68 -4.14 3.56 5.47
CA ILE A 68 -5.16 4.59 5.61
C ILE A 68 -5.41 5.21 4.23
N GLU A 69 -6.65 5.15 3.77
CA GLU A 69 -7.13 5.81 2.57
C GLU A 69 -7.97 7.02 2.97
N GLY A 70 -7.41 8.23 2.77
CA GLY A 70 -7.96 9.46 3.33
C GLY A 70 -9.32 9.88 2.77
N ASN A 71 -9.65 9.54 1.51
CA ASN A 71 -10.84 10.12 0.88
C ASN A 71 -12.13 9.42 1.27
N THR A 72 -12.11 8.10 1.44
CA THR A 72 -13.28 7.35 1.91
C THR A 72 -13.22 7.05 3.41
N SER A 73 -12.20 7.59 4.10
CA SER A 73 -11.94 7.32 5.52
C SER A 73 -11.85 5.82 5.81
N ARG A 74 -11.30 5.06 4.85
CA ARG A 74 -11.11 3.61 5.00
C ARG A 74 -9.77 3.33 5.67
N LEU A 75 -9.80 2.34 6.55
CA LEU A 75 -8.65 1.84 7.24
C LEU A 75 -8.58 0.33 7.00
N PHE A 76 -7.45 -0.13 6.51
CA PHE A 76 -7.17 -1.53 6.26
C PHE A 76 -6.10 -1.99 7.25
N HIS A 77 -6.42 -3.03 8.01
CA HIS A 77 -5.47 -3.72 8.86
C HIS A 77 -5.11 -5.04 8.18
N ILE A 78 -3.83 -5.19 7.87
CA ILE A 78 -3.30 -6.34 7.14
C ILE A 78 -2.47 -7.16 8.12
N LEU A 79 -2.83 -8.43 8.23
CA LEU A 79 -2.16 -9.43 9.06
C LEU A 79 -1.30 -10.31 8.16
N THR A 80 0.01 -10.35 8.41
CA THR A 80 0.91 -11.32 7.80
C THR A 80 0.97 -12.54 8.73
N ASN A 81 0.18 -13.57 8.45
CA ASN A 81 0.26 -14.86 9.17
C ASN A 81 1.57 -15.59 8.88
#